data_AF-X1D8V5-F1
#
_entry.id   AF-X1D8V5-F1
#
_cell.length_a   1.000
_cell.length_b   1.000
_cell.length_c   1.000
_cell.angle_alpha   90.00
_cell.angle_beta   90.00
_cell.angle_gamma   90.00
#
_symmetry.space_group_name_H-M   'P 1'
#
loop_
_entity.id
_entity.type
_entity.pdbx_description
1 polymer ?
#
loop_
_entity_poly.entity_id
_entity_poly.type
_entity_poly.pdbx_seq_one_letter_code
_entity_poly.pdbx_strand_id
1 'polypeptide(L)'
;MTPKRPRHTIDPSRPGTWGGIVTPSYFMEGRAALDEAKKPVLGQMKDAFKTFKKTTGREYNLIETFNLDNSSKTAFVTMGSMCGNIISWMTKNKDV
;
A
#
# COMPACT_ATOMS: atom_id res chain seq x y z
N MET A 1 12.01 -6.81 3.18
CA MET A 1 11.71 -8.03 3.95
C MET A 1 10.27 -8.41 3.71
N THR A 2 10.01 -9.37 2.82
CA THR A 2 8.65 -9.86 2.57
C THR A 2 8.22 -10.71 3.77
N PRO A 3 7.05 -10.46 4.39
CA PRO A 3 6.54 -11.32 5.46
C PRO A 3 6.49 -12.77 4.97
N LYS A 4 7.18 -13.69 5.66
CA LYS A 4 7.14 -15.14 5.40
C LYS A 4 5.81 -15.69 5.91
N ARG A 5 4.69 -15.28 5.30
CA ARG A 5 3.45 -16.04 5.45
C ARG A 5 3.63 -17.37 4.72
N PRO A 6 3.01 -18.47 5.19
CA PRO A 6 2.99 -19.72 4.44
C PRO A 6 2.44 -19.40 3.05
N ARG A 7 3.28 -19.50 2.02
CA ARG A 7 2.77 -19.44 0.66
C ARG A 7 1.94 -20.69 0.47
N HIS A 8 0.78 -20.57 -0.18
CA HIS A 8 0.12 -21.75 -0.69
C HIS A 8 1.10 -22.46 -1.63
N THR A 9 1.52 -23.65 -1.23
CA THR A 9 2.37 -24.53 -2.01
C THR A 9 1.53 -25.68 -2.54
N ILE A 10 1.90 -26.19 -3.70
CA ILE A 10 1.33 -27.44 -4.21
C ILE A 10 1.86 -28.56 -3.32
N ASP A 11 0.96 -29.27 -2.66
CA ASP A 11 1.28 -30.36 -1.73
C ASP A 11 0.43 -31.58 -2.09
N PRO A 12 1.02 -32.70 -2.55
CA PRO A 12 0.28 -33.91 -2.87
C PRO A 12 -0.50 -34.50 -1.69
N SER A 13 -0.04 -34.25 -0.45
CA SER A 13 -0.75 -34.69 0.77
C SER A 13 -1.97 -33.81 1.09
N ARG A 14 -2.04 -32.62 0.50
CA ARG A 14 -3.10 -31.62 0.67
C ARG A 14 -3.47 -31.00 -0.70
N PRO A 15 -4.10 -31.78 -1.59
CA PRO A 15 -4.35 -31.33 -2.95
C PRO A 15 -5.32 -30.15 -2.99
N GLY A 16 -5.21 -29.33 -4.03
CA GLY A 16 -6.12 -28.23 -4.32
C GLY A 16 -6.18 -27.95 -5.82
N THR A 17 -7.13 -27.14 -6.25
CA THR A 17 -7.28 -26.71 -7.65
C THR A 17 -7.06 -25.21 -7.76
N TRP A 18 -6.22 -24.79 -8.69
CA TRP A 18 -5.92 -23.39 -8.98
C TRP A 18 -6.06 -23.13 -10.47
N GLY A 19 -6.51 -21.94 -10.86
CA GLY A 19 -6.60 -21.53 -12.26
C GLY A 19 -7.68 -22.24 -13.08
N GLY A 20 -8.72 -22.79 -12.43
CA GLY A 20 -9.86 -23.39 -13.12
C GLY A 20 -10.67 -22.37 -13.93
N ILE A 21 -11.37 -22.86 -14.95
CA ILE A 21 -12.30 -22.05 -15.75
C ILE A 21 -13.57 -21.79 -14.92
N VAL A 22 -14.04 -20.54 -14.93
CA VAL A 22 -15.26 -20.10 -14.26
C VAL A 22 -16.25 -19.55 -15.29
N THR A 23 -17.52 -19.94 -15.17
CA THR A 23 -18.59 -19.41 -16.02
C THR A 23 -18.97 -17.98 -15.60
N PRO A 24 -19.56 -17.19 -16.50
CA PRO A 24 -20.00 -15.83 -16.18
C PRO A 24 -20.90 -15.73 -14.94
N SER A 25 -21.74 -16.75 -14.70
CA SER A 25 -22.67 -16.80 -13.56
C SER A 25 -21.98 -16.72 -12.19
N TYR A 26 -20.75 -17.23 -12.07
CA TYR A 26 -20.01 -17.27 -10.79
C TYR A 26 -18.79 -16.34 -10.76
N PHE A 27 -18.43 -15.75 -11.90
CA PHE A 27 -17.23 -14.92 -12.01
C PHE A 27 -17.21 -13.76 -11.01
N MET A 28 -18.34 -13.08 -10.86
CA MET A 28 -18.43 -11.91 -9.99
C MET A 28 -18.35 -12.26 -8.49
N GLU A 29 -18.79 -13.45 -8.08
CA GLU A 29 -18.62 -13.92 -6.70
C GLU A 29 -17.14 -14.06 -6.35
N GLY A 30 -16.35 -14.65 -7.25
CA GLY A 30 -14.89 -14.73 -7.08
C GLY A 30 -14.23 -13.35 -7.01
N ARG A 31 -14.69 -12.38 -7.83
CA ARG A 31 -14.19 -11.00 -7.78
C ARG A 31 -14.55 -10.28 -6.49
N ALA A 32 -15.77 -10.47 -5.99
CA ALA A 32 -16.21 -9.89 -4.72
C ALA A 32 -15.42 -10.49 -3.55
N ALA A 33 -15.22 -11.82 -3.50
CA ALA A 33 -14.43 -12.47 -2.48
C ALA A 33 -12.98 -11.94 -2.44
N LEU A 34 -12.37 -11.65 -3.60
CA LEU A 34 -11.06 -11.02 -3.69
C LEU A 34 -11.04 -9.59 -3.16
N ASP A 35 -12.13 -8.82 -3.34
CA ASP A 35 -12.23 -7.47 -2.82
C ASP A 35 -12.37 -7.46 -1.29
N GLU A 36 -13.25 -8.32 -0.75
CA GLU A 36 -13.39 -8.55 0.68
C GLU A 36 -12.07 -8.94 1.34
N ALA A 37 -11.32 -9.86 0.72
CA ALA A 37 -10.02 -10.29 1.20
C ALA A 37 -8.95 -9.17 1.24
N LYS A 38 -9.11 -8.10 0.45
CA LYS A 38 -8.18 -6.96 0.39
C LYS A 38 -8.47 -5.89 1.44
N LYS A 39 -9.68 -5.82 1.99
CA LYS A 39 -10.06 -4.78 2.97
C LYS A 39 -9.07 -4.61 4.13
N PRO A 40 -8.47 -5.68 4.71
CA PRO A 40 -7.52 -5.53 5.81
C PRO A 40 -6.14 -5.00 5.41
N VAL A 41 -5.79 -4.93 4.12
CA VAL A 41 -4.43 -4.62 3.64
C VAL A 41 -3.95 -3.26 4.14
N LEU A 42 -4.80 -2.23 4.11
CA LEU A 42 -4.43 -0.89 4.56
C LEU A 42 -4.09 -0.85 6.06
N GLY A 43 -4.78 -1.64 6.88
CA GLY A 43 -4.46 -1.79 8.30
C GLY A 43 -3.11 -2.49 8.50
N GLN A 44 -2.89 -3.59 7.79
CA GLN A 44 -1.62 -4.33 7.84
C GLN A 44 -0.43 -3.47 7.40
N MET A 45 -0.61 -2.59 6.41
CA MET A 45 0.41 -1.61 6.00
C MET A 45 0.73 -0.62 7.12
N LYS A 46 -0.28 -0.08 7.81
CA LYS A 46 -0.07 0.84 8.95
C LYS A 46 0.72 0.17 10.08
N ASP A 47 0.42 -1.09 10.39
CA ASP A 47 1.15 -1.83 11.42
C ASP A 47 2.61 -2.12 11.03
N ALA A 48 2.85 -2.39 9.75
CA ALA A 48 4.20 -2.51 9.21
C ALA A 48 4.97 -1.18 9.34
N PHE A 49 4.35 -0.03 9.02
CA PHE A 49 4.97 1.28 9.18
C PHE A 49 5.29 1.60 10.65
N LYS A 50 4.39 1.30 11.59
CA LYS A 50 4.66 1.44 13.03
C LYS A 50 5.86 0.61 13.48
N THR A 51 5.94 -0.63 13.02
CA THR A 51 7.06 -1.54 13.32
C THR A 51 8.37 -1.02 12.74
N PHE A 52 8.33 -0.50 11.51
CA PHE A 52 9.47 0.11 10.85
C PHE A 52 9.96 1.37 11.59
N LYS A 53 9.05 2.24 12.04
CA LYS A 53 9.35 3.41 12.88
C LYS A 53 10.02 3.00 14.19
N LYS A 54 9.47 2.01 14.90
CA LYS A 54 10.05 1.51 16.16
C LYS A 54 11.49 1.02 15.99
N THR A 55 11.80 0.44 14.83
CA THR A 55 13.10 -0.18 14.57
C THR A 55 14.14 0.81 14.02
N THR A 56 13.70 1.78 13.22
CA THR A 56 14.61 2.64 12.43
C THR A 56 14.52 4.13 12.79
N GLY A 57 13.51 4.54 13.56
CA GLY A 57 13.16 5.94 13.80
C GLY A 57 12.45 6.62 12.62
N ARG A 58 12.42 6.02 11.44
CA ARG A 58 11.78 6.59 10.24
C ARG A 58 10.29 6.27 10.23
N GLU A 59 9.47 7.31 10.18
CA GLU A 59 8.01 7.20 10.11
C GLU A 59 7.51 7.21 8.67
N TYR A 60 6.43 6.46 8.42
CA TYR A 60 5.73 6.39 7.14
C TYR A 60 4.23 6.29 7.39
N ASN A 61 3.44 6.77 6.44
CA ASN A 61 1.98 6.69 6.45
C ASN A 61 1.45 6.29 5.06
N LEU A 62 0.15 5.97 4.96
CA LEU A 62 -0.48 5.65 3.67
C LEU A 62 -0.42 6.83 2.69
N ILE A 63 -0.57 8.05 3.23
CA ILE A 63 -0.38 9.31 2.55
C ILE A 63 0.44 10.18 3.49
N GLU A 64 1.50 10.78 2.98
CA GLU A 64 2.33 11.73 3.71
C GLU A 64 2.08 13.12 3.14
N THR A 65 1.98 14.10 4.03
CA THR A 65 1.71 15.49 3.68
C THR A 65 2.91 16.35 4.06
N PHE A 66 3.15 17.38 3.27
CA PHE A 66 4.22 18.33 3.51
C PHE A 66 3.74 19.72 3.12
N ASN A 67 3.92 20.70 4.00
CA ASN A 67 3.62 22.11 3.75
C ASN A 67 2.20 22.34 3.20
N LEU A 68 1.16 21.68 3.73
CA LEU A 68 -0.23 21.87 3.26
C LEU A 68 -0.94 23.04 3.93
N ASP A 69 -0.34 23.61 4.98
CA ASP A 69 -0.80 24.76 5.76
C ASP A 69 -0.25 26.09 5.23
N ASN A 70 0.23 26.11 3.99
CA ASN A 70 0.78 27.30 3.34
C ASN A 70 -0.32 28.25 2.80
N SER A 71 0.07 29.44 2.38
CA SER A 71 -0.84 30.48 1.85
C SER A 71 -1.34 30.20 0.43
N SER A 72 -0.66 29.32 -0.31
CA SER A 72 -1.04 28.88 -1.65
C SER A 72 -2.26 27.97 -1.61
N LYS A 73 -3.12 28.09 -2.62
CA LYS A 73 -4.34 27.26 -2.75
C LYS A 73 -4.14 26.03 -3.65
N THR A 74 -2.89 25.62 -3.86
CA THR A 74 -2.52 24.55 -4.78
C THR A 74 -1.74 23.45 -4.07
N ALA A 75 -2.16 22.20 -4.26
CA ALA A 75 -1.49 21.03 -3.72
C ALA A 75 -0.96 20.13 -4.86
N PHE A 76 0.22 19.56 -4.66
CA PHE A 76 0.78 18.53 -5.55
C PHE A 76 0.57 17.15 -4.94
N VAL A 77 -0.09 16.26 -5.70
CA VAL A 77 -0.19 14.85 -5.36
C VAL A 77 0.78 14.09 -6.25
N THR A 78 1.81 13.50 -5.66
CA THR A 78 2.85 12.78 -6.39
C THR A 78 3.20 11.47 -5.68
N MET A 79 3.94 10.60 -6.36
CA MET A 79 4.47 9.37 -5.80
C MET A 79 5.89 9.09 -6.32
N GLY A 80 6.60 8.22 -5.63
CA GLY A 80 7.95 7.80 -6.02
C GLY A 80 9.00 8.89 -5.79
N SER A 81 10.04 8.91 -6.62
CA SER A 81 11.20 9.82 -6.47
C SER A 81 10.85 11.30 -6.60
N MET A 82 9.75 11.63 -7.31
CA MET A 82 9.28 13.00 -7.46
C MET A 82 8.92 13.66 -6.14
N CYS A 83 8.45 12.89 -5.15
CA CYS A 83 8.16 13.42 -3.81
C CYS A 83 9.41 14.05 -3.19
N GLY A 84 10.58 13.40 -3.31
CA GLY A 84 11.84 13.91 -2.79
C GLY A 84 12.29 15.20 -3.47
N ASN A 85 12.14 15.28 -4.81
CA ASN A 85 12.47 16.48 -5.57
C ASN A 85 11.60 17.67 -5.17
N ILE A 86 10.28 17.47 -5.06
CA ILE A 86 9.34 18.52 -4.70
C ILE A 86 9.54 18.98 -3.25
N ILE A 87 9.70 18.05 -2.30
CA ILE A 87 9.98 18.41 -0.89
C ILE A 87 11.29 19.19 -0.78
N SER A 88 12.35 18.77 -1.50
CA SER A 88 13.63 19.49 -1.53
C SER A 88 13.48 20.90 -2.09
N TRP A 89 12.69 21.06 -3.16
CA TRP A 89 12.40 22.37 -3.73
C TRP A 89 11.60 23.25 -2.77
N MET A 90 10.50 22.75 -2.19
CA MET A 90 9.67 23.48 -1.22
C MET A 90 10.45 23.88 0.03
N THR A 91 11.38 23.04 0.49
CA THR A 91 12.23 23.36 1.65
C THR A 91 13.16 24.54 1.38
N LYS A 92 13.62 24.70 0.12
CA LYS A 92 14.47 25.81 -0.32
C LYS A 92 13.68 27.07 -0.68
N ASN A 93 12.40 26.94 -1.01
CA ASN A 93 11.53 28.02 -1.47
C ASN A 93 10.27 28.09 -0.59
N LYS A 94 10.43 28.40 0.70
CA LYS A 94 9.34 28.34 1.69
C LYS A 94 8.24 29.40 1.49
N ASP A 95 8.52 30.43 0.70
CA ASP A 95 7.69 31.62 0.56
C ASP A 95 6.98 31.71 -0.82
N VAL A 96 6.99 30.62 -1.60
CA VAL A 96 6.33 30.48 -2.91
C VAL A 96 5.17 29.50 -2.83
#